data_AF-A0AAN9CDJ3-F1
#
_entry.id   AF-A0AAN9CDJ3-F1
#
_cell.length_a   1.000
_cell.length_b   1.000
_cell.length_c   1.000
_cell.angle_alpha   90.00
_cell.angle_beta   90.00
_cell.angle_gamma   90.00
#
_symmetry.space_group_name_H-M   'P 1'
#
loop_
_entity.id
_entity.type
_entity.pdbx_description
1 polymer ?
#
loop_
_entity_poly.entity_id
_entity_poly.type
_entity_poly.pdbx_seq_one_letter_code
_entity_poly.pdbx_strand_id
1 'polypeptide(L)'
;MASYYKQAAEMRGDGARKKMQDLLITAVNNIKQDMFNMAKKEVLKKFNNLKLYIKNALESGLKTSIKLALSQTSKVSLMDVSREIEQLESLTEQ
;
A
#
# COMPACT_ATOMS: atom_id res chain seq x y z
N MET A 1 -28.24 8.63 -7.23
CA MET A 1 -28.50 9.44 -6.01
C MET A 1 -29.01 10.85 -6.33
N ALA A 2 -28.34 11.62 -7.20
CA ALA A 2 -28.79 12.99 -7.57
C ALA A 2 -30.24 13.10 -8.08
N SER A 3 -30.72 12.09 -8.83
CA SER A 3 -32.10 12.06 -9.34
C SER A 3 -33.16 12.00 -8.22
N TYR A 4 -32.92 11.25 -7.15
CA TYR A 4 -33.88 11.11 -6.05
C TYR A 4 -34.00 12.37 -5.20
N TYR A 5 -32.91 13.12 -5.03
CA TYR A 5 -32.96 14.43 -4.37
C TYR A 5 -33.77 15.45 -5.16
N LYS A 6 -33.65 15.43 -6.49
CA LYS A 6 -34.45 16.29 -7.36
C LYS A 6 -35.94 15.95 -7.27
N GLN A 7 -36.27 14.66 -7.34
CA GLN A 7 -37.66 14.19 -7.19
C GLN A 7 -38.25 14.53 -5.82
N ALA A 8 -37.47 14.41 -4.74
CA ALA A 8 -37.91 14.81 -3.41
C ALA A 8 -38.17 16.32 -3.32
N ALA A 9 -37.31 17.15 -3.92
CA ALA A 9 -37.44 18.60 -3.90
C ALA A 9 -38.66 19.14 -4.67
N GLU A 10 -39.16 18.37 -5.64
CA GLU A 10 -40.35 18.73 -6.42
C GLU A 10 -41.66 18.41 -5.69
N MET A 11 -41.63 17.60 -4.61
CA MET A 11 -42.84 17.25 -3.84
C MET A 11 -43.37 18.43 -3.02
N ARG A 12 -44.68 18.68 -3.10
CA ARG A 12 -45.38 19.76 -2.38
C ARG A 12 -46.74 19.30 -1.85
N GLY A 13 -47.29 20.06 -0.89
CA GLY A 13 -48.61 19.82 -0.29
C GLY A 13 -48.58 18.99 0.98
N ASP A 14 -49.77 18.66 1.50
CA ASP A 14 -49.90 17.95 2.77
C ASP A 14 -49.32 16.54 2.70
N GLY A 15 -48.56 16.17 3.73
CA GLY A 15 -47.84 14.89 3.79
C GLY A 15 -46.61 14.80 2.87
N ALA A 16 -46.25 15.86 2.13
CA ALA A 16 -45.09 15.85 1.24
C ALA A 16 -43.79 15.49 1.97
N ARG A 17 -43.59 15.98 3.21
CA ARG A 17 -42.40 15.66 4.01
C ARG A 17 -42.24 14.15 4.24
N LYS A 18 -43.34 13.44 4.52
CA LYS A 18 -43.31 11.97 4.70
C LYS A 18 -42.97 11.27 3.38
N LYS A 19 -43.60 11.68 2.28
CA LYS A 19 -43.33 11.14 0.94
C LYS A 19 -41.87 11.34 0.50
N MET A 20 -41.29 12.52 0.79
CA MET A 20 -39.87 12.79 0.55
C MET A 20 -38.98 11.84 1.36
N GLN A 21 -39.27 11.66 2.64
CA GLN A 21 -38.52 10.78 3.52
C GLN A 21 -38.58 9.32 3.02
N ASP A 22 -39.77 8.83 2.69
CA ASP A 22 -39.97 7.46 2.20
C ASP A 22 -39.22 7.23 0.88
N LEU A 23 -39.25 8.21 -0.04
CA LEU A 23 -38.51 8.17 -1.31
C LEU A 23 -37.01 8.07 -1.07
N LEU A 24 -36.45 8.90 -0.19
CA LEU A 24 -35.01 8.91 0.10
C LEU A 24 -34.57 7.63 0.81
N ILE A 25 -35.36 7.12 1.77
CA ILE A 25 -35.09 5.85 2.44
C ILE A 25 -35.08 4.70 1.43
N THR A 26 -36.06 4.66 0.54
CA THR A 26 -36.16 3.65 -0.53
C THR A 26 -34.95 3.73 -1.46
N ALA A 27 -34.60 4.95 -1.88
CA ALA A 27 -33.43 5.18 -2.74
C ALA A 27 -32.13 4.67 -2.09
N VAL A 28 -31.90 4.99 -0.81
CA VAL A 28 -30.74 4.48 -0.05
C VAL A 28 -30.77 2.96 0.03
N ASN A 29 -31.91 2.37 0.38
CA ASN A 29 -32.03 0.92 0.50
C ASN A 29 -31.75 0.19 -0.81
N ASN A 30 -32.13 0.78 -1.94
CA ASN A 30 -31.89 0.19 -3.27
C ASN A 30 -30.42 0.26 -3.68
N ILE A 31 -29.67 1.30 -3.27
CA ILE A 31 -28.29 1.49 -3.75
C ILE A 31 -27.21 1.14 -2.72
N LYS A 32 -27.55 0.98 -1.43
CA LYS A 32 -26.56 0.82 -0.35
C LYS A 32 -25.60 -0.34 -0.59
N GLN A 33 -26.11 -1.45 -1.11
CA GLN A 33 -25.30 -2.65 -1.36
C GLN A 33 -24.33 -2.43 -2.52
N ASP A 34 -24.79 -1.77 -3.59
CA ASP A 34 -23.94 -1.42 -4.73
C ASP A 34 -22.86 -0.42 -4.34
N MET A 35 -23.22 0.62 -3.58
CA MET A 35 -22.25 1.59 -3.05
C MET A 35 -21.20 0.92 -2.17
N PHE A 36 -21.62 0.00 -1.30
CA PHE A 36 -20.70 -0.78 -0.46
C PHE A 36 -19.77 -1.67 -1.30
N ASN A 37 -20.31 -2.34 -2.31
CA ASN A 37 -19.53 -3.18 -3.22
C ASN A 37 -18.52 -2.37 -4.04
N MET A 38 -18.90 -1.20 -4.52
CA MET A 38 -18.00 -0.27 -5.22
C MET A 38 -16.89 0.21 -4.29
N ALA A 39 -17.25 0.63 -3.07
CA ALA A 39 -16.26 1.05 -2.06
C ALA A 39 -15.28 -0.09 -1.74
N LYS A 40 -15.77 -1.32 -1.55
CA LYS A 40 -14.94 -2.50 -1.30
C LYS A 40 -13.95 -2.74 -2.45
N LYS A 41 -14.41 -2.65 -3.70
CA LYS A 41 -13.55 -2.80 -4.89
C LYS A 41 -12.47 -1.72 -4.94
N GLU A 42 -12.82 -0.46 -4.72
CA GLU A 42 -11.87 0.65 -4.75
C GLU A 42 -10.84 0.57 -3.61
N VAL A 43 -11.27 0.18 -2.41
CA VAL A 43 -10.36 -0.06 -1.28
C VAL A 43 -9.38 -1.17 -1.60
N LEU A 44 -9.86 -2.31 -2.15
CA LEU A 44 -8.99 -3.42 -2.51
C LEU A 44 -7.97 -3.04 -3.59
N LYS A 45 -8.40 -2.25 -4.59
CA LYS A 45 -7.52 -1.71 -5.63
C LYS A 45 -6.43 -0.82 -5.04
N LYS A 46 -6.80 0.14 -4.18
CA LYS A 46 -5.84 1.03 -3.50
C LYS A 46 -4.87 0.25 -2.62
N PHE A 47 -5.36 -0.75 -1.90
CA PHE A 47 -4.53 -1.61 -1.05
C PHE A 47 -3.50 -2.40 -1.87
N ASN A 48 -3.91 -3.01 -2.99
CA ASN A 48 -2.99 -3.75 -3.86
C ASN A 48 -1.93 -2.83 -4.47
N ASN A 49 -2.31 -1.62 -4.89
CA ASN A 49 -1.36 -0.62 -5.39
C ASN A 49 -0.36 -0.21 -4.31
N LEU A 50 -0.81 0.02 -3.08
CA LEU A 50 0.06 0.35 -1.95
C LEU A 50 1.04 -0.79 -1.64
N LYS A 51 0.56 -2.04 -1.62
CA LYS A 51 1.41 -3.22 -1.44
C LYS A 51 2.51 -3.31 -2.49
N LEU A 52 2.17 -3.07 -3.76
CA LEU A 52 3.15 -3.08 -4.85
C LEU A 52 4.16 -1.93 -4.71
N TYR A 53 3.69 -0.73 -4.36
CA TYR A 53 4.55 0.42 -4.13
C TYR A 53 5.58 0.15 -3.02
N ILE A 54 5.12 -0.36 -1.86
CA ILE A 54 6.00 -0.71 -0.73
C ILE A 54 7.03 -1.76 -1.14
N LYS A 55 6.59 -2.83 -1.83
CA LYS A 55 7.50 -3.87 -2.33
C LYS A 55 8.60 -3.27 -3.20
N ASN A 56 8.23 -2.45 -4.18
CA ASN A 56 9.18 -1.85 -5.13
C ASN A 56 10.15 -0.89 -4.43
N ALA A 57 9.66 -0.10 -3.47
CA ALA A 57 10.49 0.81 -2.67
C ALA A 57 11.52 0.03 -1.83
N LEU A 58 11.09 -1.04 -1.16
CA LEU A 58 11.99 -1.89 -0.38
C LEU A 58 13.02 -2.59 -1.28
N GLU A 59 12.60 -3.15 -2.40
CA GLU A 59 13.50 -3.84 -3.33
C GLU A 59 14.56 -2.88 -3.90
N SER A 60 14.15 -1.68 -4.31
CA SER A 60 15.05 -0.63 -4.81
C SER A 60 16.03 -0.17 -3.72
N GLY A 61 15.54 0.04 -2.50
CA GLY A 61 16.37 0.40 -1.35
C GLY A 61 17.41 -0.66 -1.04
N LEU A 62 17.00 -1.93 -0.96
CA LEU A 62 17.89 -3.06 -0.70
C LEU A 62 18.96 -3.22 -1.77
N LYS A 63 18.58 -3.15 -3.07
CA LYS A 63 19.53 -3.20 -4.19
C LYS A 63 20.58 -2.08 -4.08
N THR A 64 20.14 -0.88 -3.72
CA THR A 64 21.04 0.28 -3.53
C THR A 64 21.99 0.04 -2.36
N SER A 65 21.47 -0.42 -1.22
CA SER A 65 22.29 -0.71 -0.03
C SER A 65 23.31 -1.81 -0.29
N ILE A 66 22.94 -2.88 -1.00
CA ILE A 66 23.86 -3.96 -1.38
C ILE A 66 24.96 -3.41 -2.31
N LYS A 67 24.59 -2.62 -3.31
CA LYS A 67 25.56 -2.00 -4.23
C LYS A 67 26.55 -1.10 -3.49
N LEU A 68 26.06 -0.30 -2.54
CA LEU A 68 26.90 0.56 -1.70
C LEU A 68 27.84 -0.28 -0.82
N ALA A 69 27.32 -1.29 -0.13
CA ALA A 69 28.12 -2.19 0.70
C ALA A 69 29.24 -2.84 -0.11
N LEU A 70 28.94 -3.45 -1.26
CA LEU A 70 29.94 -4.06 -2.14
C LEU A 70 30.99 -3.05 -2.64
N SER A 71 30.56 -1.82 -2.98
CA SER A 71 31.48 -0.76 -3.43
C SER A 71 32.38 -0.21 -2.33
N GLN A 72 31.96 -0.32 -1.07
CA GLN A 72 32.77 0.05 0.09
C GLN A 72 33.71 -1.09 0.48
N THR A 73 33.23 -2.34 0.44
CA THR A 73 34.08 -3.54 0.65
C THR A 73 35.16 -3.67 -0.42
N SER A 74 34.94 -3.22 -1.66
CA SER A 74 36.01 -3.19 -2.68
C SER A 74 37.02 -2.06 -2.50
N LYS A 75 36.68 -1.01 -1.72
CA LYS A 75 37.60 0.09 -1.37
C LYS A 75 38.39 -0.21 -0.10
N VAL A 76 37.84 -0.99 0.82
CA VAL A 76 38.60 -1.60 1.90
C VAL A 76 39.35 -2.76 1.25
N SER A 77 40.63 -2.59 0.90
CA SER A 77 41.45 -3.77 0.63
C SER A 77 41.34 -4.62 1.89
N LEU A 78 40.63 -5.75 1.84
CA LEU A 78 40.85 -6.81 2.80
C LEU A 78 42.35 -7.05 2.74
N MET A 79 43.07 -6.62 3.77
CA MET A 79 44.50 -6.86 3.85
C MET A 79 44.64 -8.37 3.76
N ASP A 80 45.32 -8.82 2.71
CA ASP A 80 45.64 -10.22 2.56
C ASP A 80 46.65 -10.56 3.65
N VAL A 81 46.13 -11.10 4.76
CA VAL A 81 46.92 -11.50 5.94
C VAL A 81 47.27 -12.99 5.91
N SER A 82 47.11 -13.65 4.76
CA SER A 82 47.37 -15.08 4.62
C SER A 82 48.81 -15.44 5.00
N ARG A 83 49.75 -14.54 4.70
CA ARG A 83 51.18 -14.74 4.95
C ARG A 83 51.53 -14.63 6.43
N GLU A 84 50.89 -13.72 7.16
CA GLU A 84 51.03 -13.55 8.60
C GLU A 84 50.43 -14.73 9.36
N ILE A 85 49.35 -15.33 8.83
CA ILE A 85 48.73 -16.55 9.37
C ILE A 85 49.67 -17.76 9.22
N GLU A 86 50.22 -17.99 8.03
CA GLU A 86 51.21 -19.09 7.80
C GLU A 86 52.44 -18.95 8.73
N GLN A 87 52.91 -17.73 8.95
CA GLN A 87 54.01 -17.46 9.88
C GLN A 87 53.65 -17.80 11.33
N LEU A 88 52.45 -17.45 11.79
CA LEU A 88 51.98 -17.82 13.12
C LEU A 88 51.84 -19.33 13.28
N GLU A 89 51.25 -20.02 12.30
CA GLU A 89 51.07 -21.47 12.33
C GLU A 89 52.41 -22.20 12.42
N SER A 90 53.40 -21.81 11.60
CA SER A 90 54.75 -22.41 11.65
C SER A 90 55.52 -22.18 12.96
N LEU A 91 55.24 -21.07 13.66
CA LEU A 91 55.82 -20.79 14.99
C LEU A 91 55.14 -21.58 16.11
N THR A 92 53.90 -22.02 15.90
CA THR A 92 53.12 -22.77 16.90
C THR A 92 53.40 -24.28 16.82
N GLU A 93 53.97 -24.75 15.72
CA GLU A 93 54.39 -26.15 15.50
C GLU A 93 55.83 -26.48 15.96
N GLN A 94 56.54 -25.52 16.59
CA GLN A 94 57.85 -25.72 17.25
C GLN A 94 57.72 -25.94 18.75
#